data_AF-A0A099W7Z0-F1
#
_entry.id   AF-A0A099W7Z0-F1
#
_cell.length_a   1.000
_cell.length_b   1.000
_cell.length_c   1.000
_cell.angle_alpha   90.00
_cell.angle_beta   90.00
_cell.angle_gamma   90.00
#
_symmetry.space_group_name_H-M   'P 1'
#
loop_
_entity.id
_entity.type
_entity.pdbx_description
1 polymer ?
#
loop_
_entity_poly.entity_id
_entity_poly.type
_entity_poly.pdbx_seq_one_letter_code
_entity_poly.pdbx_strand_id
1 'polypeptide(L)'
;MEQENRFLPLGSICIVEGNTKKIMIIARALAVKVGEKTYYFDYGASLYPEGMIGDSLIYFNQENIADVVHEGFRDKENEEMENNIVKWVEQCPFPKGDPLSLINT
;
A
#
# COMPACT_ATOMS: atom_id res chain seq x y z
N MET A 1 5.93 -21.07 -9.93
CA MET A 1 5.86 -20.88 -8.47
C MET A 1 6.81 -19.74 -8.13
N GLU A 2 6.45 -18.86 -7.19
CA GLU A 2 7.07 -17.54 -6.84
C GLU A 2 6.33 -16.30 -7.37
N GLN A 3 5.04 -16.14 -7.03
CA GLN A 3 4.35 -14.87 -7.27
C GLN A 3 3.47 -14.41 -6.10
N GLU A 4 3.57 -15.04 -4.92
CA GLU A 4 2.66 -14.75 -3.81
C GLU A 4 3.04 -13.54 -2.93
N ASN A 5 4.22 -12.91 -3.10
CA ASN A 5 4.70 -11.89 -2.17
C ASN A 5 5.36 -10.65 -2.80
N ARG A 6 5.08 -10.32 -4.07
CA ARG A 6 5.61 -9.09 -4.68
C ARG A 6 4.63 -7.93 -4.49
N PHE A 7 5.17 -6.77 -4.11
CA PHE A 7 4.40 -5.53 -4.04
C PHE A 7 3.78 -5.21 -5.40
N LEU A 8 2.54 -4.74 -5.42
CA LEU A 8 1.88 -4.28 -6.64
C LEU A 8 2.57 -3.02 -7.18
N PRO A 9 2.64 -2.85 -8.52
CA PRO A 9 3.20 -1.64 -9.12
C PRO A 9 2.36 -0.39 -8.78
N LEU A 10 3.01 0.78 -8.86
CA LEU A 10 2.27 2.04 -8.77
C LEU A 10 1.27 2.18 -9.92
N GLY A 11 0.14 2.83 -9.64
CA GLY A 11 -0.97 2.93 -10.58
C GLY A 11 -1.88 1.70 -10.60
N SER A 12 -1.58 0.65 -9.82
CA SER A 12 -2.51 -0.46 -9.64
C SER A 12 -3.80 0.04 -9.00
N ILE A 13 -4.94 -0.38 -9.56
CA ILE A 13 -6.27 -0.05 -9.05
C ILE A 13 -6.80 -1.29 -8.33
N CYS A 14 -7.11 -1.15 -7.05
CA CYS A 14 -7.60 -2.23 -6.21
C CYS A 14 -8.89 -1.87 -5.48
N ILE A 15 -9.54 -2.89 -4.95
CA ILE A 15 -10.64 -2.81 -3.99
C ILE A 15 -10.15 -3.47 -2.71
N VAL A 16 -10.35 -2.79 -1.58
CA VAL A 16 -9.99 -3.31 -0.25
C VAL A 16 -11.21 -3.92 0.44
N GLU A 17 -10.98 -4.92 1.29
CA GLU A 17 -12.04 -5.57 2.06
C GLU A 17 -12.87 -4.56 2.86
N GLY A 18 -14.18 -4.74 2.90
CA GLY A 18 -15.09 -3.83 3.60
C GLY A 18 -15.41 -2.53 2.88
N ASN A 19 -14.89 -2.30 1.66
CA ASN A 19 -15.19 -1.13 0.83
C ASN A 19 -15.53 -1.53 -0.61
N THR A 20 -16.36 -0.75 -1.29
CA THR A 20 -16.68 -0.92 -2.72
C THR A 20 -16.05 0.15 -3.61
N LYS A 21 -15.44 1.20 -3.03
CA LYS A 21 -14.69 2.20 -3.79
C LYS A 21 -13.36 1.63 -4.26
N LYS A 22 -13.02 1.97 -5.50
CA LYS A 22 -11.68 1.70 -6.07
C LYS A 22 -10.68 2.71 -5.52
N ILE A 23 -9.48 2.23 -5.27
CA ILE A 23 -8.35 3.07 -4.86
C ILE A 23 -7.17 2.78 -5.79
N MET A 24 -6.30 3.77 -5.98
CA MET A 24 -5.10 3.65 -6.80
C MET A 24 -3.85 3.74 -5.93
N ILE A 25 -2.98 2.73 -6.02
CA ILE A 25 -1.71 2.69 -5.28
C ILE A 25 -0.78 3.78 -5.82
N ILE A 26 -0.36 4.69 -4.95
CA ILE A 26 0.55 5.80 -5.27
C ILE A 26 1.80 5.83 -4.40
N ALA A 27 1.88 4.98 -3.38
CA ALA A 27 3.05 4.80 -2.54
C ALA A 27 3.16 3.36 -2.03
N ARG A 28 4.39 2.93 -1.71
CA ARG A 28 4.73 1.58 -1.24
C ARG A 28 5.65 1.65 -0.04
N ALA A 29 5.51 0.72 0.90
CA ALA A 29 6.37 0.57 2.08
C ALA A 29 6.57 1.89 2.85
N LEU A 30 5.46 2.45 3.34
CA LEU A 30 5.44 3.74 4.02
C LEU A 30 5.64 3.56 5.52
N ALA A 31 6.55 4.32 6.12
CA ALA A 31 6.62 4.49 7.58
C ALA A 31 5.83 5.75 7.99
N VAL A 32 4.78 5.56 8.78
CA VAL A 32 3.83 6.61 9.18
C VAL A 32 3.84 6.75 10.70
N LYS A 33 3.99 7.99 11.18
CA LYS A 33 3.91 8.30 12.61
C LYS A 33 2.45 8.46 13.01
N VAL A 34 1.97 7.62 13.92
CA VAL A 34 0.63 7.71 14.52
C VAL A 34 0.79 7.90 16.03
N GLY A 35 0.46 9.10 16.50
CA GLY A 35 0.76 9.52 17.87
C GLY A 35 2.27 9.51 18.13
N GLU A 36 2.70 8.77 19.16
CA GLU A 36 4.11 8.64 19.54
C GLU A 36 4.84 7.48 18.88
N LYS A 37 4.12 6.62 18.15
CA LYS A 37 4.69 5.41 17.52
C LYS A 37 4.74 5.56 16.00
N THR A 38 5.70 4.86 15.40
CA THR A 38 5.79 4.72 13.94
C THR A 38 5.37 3.31 13.57
N TYR A 39 4.53 3.21 12.54
CA TYR A 39 4.08 1.95 11.95
C TYR A 39 4.49 1.95 10.49
N TYR A 40 4.69 0.77 9.90
CA TYR A 40 4.78 0.66 8.45
C TYR A 40 3.48 0.11 7.85
N PHE A 41 3.19 0.54 6.62
CA PHE A 41 2.11 0.01 5.79
C PHE A 41 2.65 -0.40 4.43
N ASP A 42 2.05 -1.41 3.83
CA ASP A 42 2.50 -1.87 2.51
C ASP A 42 2.19 -0.82 1.44
N TYR A 43 1.03 -0.15 1.52
CA TYR A 43 0.56 0.77 0.48
C TYR A 43 0.02 2.08 1.03
N GLY A 44 0.21 3.13 0.24
CA GLY A 44 -0.55 4.37 0.29
C GLY A 44 -1.29 4.58 -1.02
N ALA A 45 -2.56 4.94 -0.95
CA ALA A 45 -3.42 5.11 -2.12
C ALA A 45 -4.21 6.42 -2.10
N SER A 46 -4.68 6.81 -3.28
CA SER A 46 -5.70 7.83 -3.47
C SER A 46 -7.01 7.21 -3.95
N LEU A 47 -8.09 7.98 -3.95
CA LEU A 47 -9.37 7.52 -4.49
C LEU A 47 -9.30 7.42 -6.01
N TYR A 48 -10.04 6.47 -6.59
CA TYR A 48 -10.25 6.39 -8.03
C TYR A 48 -11.76 6.48 -8.36
N PRO A 49 -12.18 7.34 -9.30
CA PRO A 49 -11.36 8.17 -10.20
C PRO A 49 -11.02 9.58 -9.66
N GLU A 50 -11.42 9.92 -8.43
CA GLU A 50 -11.33 11.28 -7.91
C GLU A 50 -9.91 11.78 -7.68
N GLY A 51 -8.95 10.88 -7.44
CA GLY A 51 -7.57 11.21 -7.11
C GLY A 51 -7.38 11.58 -5.64
N MET A 52 -6.41 12.46 -5.38
CA MET A 52 -6.13 12.96 -4.04
C MET A 52 -7.13 14.04 -3.63
N ILE A 53 -7.70 13.91 -2.44
CA ILE A 53 -8.52 14.94 -1.81
C ILE A 53 -7.70 15.56 -0.69
N GLY A 54 -7.17 16.76 -0.93
CA GLY A 54 -6.17 17.38 -0.05
C GLY A 54 -4.89 16.53 0.03
N ASP A 55 -4.29 16.48 1.22
CA ASP A 55 -3.02 15.78 1.46
C ASP A 55 -3.22 14.39 2.09
N SER A 56 -4.43 13.84 2.04
CA SER A 56 -4.77 12.56 2.66
C SER A 56 -4.43 11.36 1.78
N LEU A 57 -3.78 10.36 2.39
CA LEU A 57 -3.54 9.04 1.81
C LEU A 57 -4.38 7.99 2.53
N ILE A 58 -4.83 7.00 1.78
CA ILE A 58 -5.43 5.78 2.31
C ILE A 58 -4.30 4.77 2.54
N TYR A 59 -4.05 4.40 3.79
CA TYR A 59 -3.06 3.38 4.13
C TYR A 59 -3.72 2.02 4.25
N PHE A 60 -3.12 1.00 3.64
CA PHE A 60 -3.60 -0.38 3.73
C PHE A 60 -2.47 -1.36 3.45
N ASN A 61 -2.71 -2.64 3.74
CA ASN A 61 -1.73 -3.70 3.56
C ASN A 61 -2.16 -4.69 2.47
N GLN A 62 -1.22 -5.51 2.01
CA GLN A 62 -1.46 -6.55 1.00
C GLN A 62 -2.63 -7.47 1.37
N GLU A 63 -2.73 -7.88 2.64
CA GLU A 63 -3.81 -8.74 3.14
C GLU A 63 -5.19 -8.08 3.12
N ASN A 64 -5.28 -6.76 2.93
CA ASN A 64 -6.56 -6.06 2.84
C ASN A 64 -7.08 -5.96 1.41
N ILE A 65 -6.32 -6.40 0.40
CA ILE A 65 -6.75 -6.34 -0.99
C ILE A 65 -7.76 -7.46 -1.26
N ALA A 66 -9.00 -7.07 -1.55
CA ALA A 66 -10.05 -7.99 -1.96
C ALA A 66 -9.97 -8.32 -3.45
N ASP A 67 -9.64 -7.32 -4.28
CA ASP A 67 -9.54 -7.49 -5.73
C ASP A 67 -8.54 -6.50 -6.35
N VAL A 68 -7.85 -6.94 -7.42
CA VAL A 68 -6.98 -6.10 -8.25
C VAL A 68 -7.67 -5.89 -9.59
N VAL A 69 -8.30 -4.72 -9.72
CA VAL A 69 -9.08 -4.34 -10.92
C VAL A 69 -8.16 -4.06 -12.11
N HIS A 70 -6.98 -3.49 -11.83
CA HIS A 70 -5.98 -3.20 -12.84
C HIS A 70 -4.59 -3.27 -12.20
N GLU A 71 -3.67 -4.00 -12.81
CA GLU A 71 -2.26 -3.95 -12.43
C GLU A 71 -1.61 -2.70 -13.03
N GLY A 72 -0.84 -1.98 -12.21
CA GLY A 72 -0.16 -0.76 -12.60
C GLY A 72 1.00 -0.99 -13.58
N PHE A 73 1.72 0.08 -13.89
CA PHE A 73 2.80 0.02 -14.85
C PHE A 73 3.99 -0.78 -14.31
N ARG A 74 4.45 -1.77 -15.08
CA ARG A 74 5.57 -2.65 -14.73
C ARG A 74 6.63 -2.60 -15.83
N ASP A 75 7.83 -2.27 -15.41
CA ASP A 75 9.06 -2.35 -16.19
C ASP A 75 10.23 -2.82 -15.31
N LYS A 76 11.44 -2.78 -15.87
CA LYS A 76 12.64 -3.20 -15.15
C LYS A 76 12.91 -2.31 -13.91
N GLU A 77 12.68 -1.01 -14.00
CA GLU A 77 12.87 -0.08 -12.87
C GLU A 77 11.90 -0.40 -11.73
N ASN A 78 10.64 -0.71 -12.06
CA ASN A 78 9.67 -1.16 -11.08
C ASN A 78 10.08 -2.49 -10.43
N GLU A 79 10.59 -3.47 -11.20
CA GLU A 79 11.07 -4.73 -10.64
C GLU A 79 12.26 -4.54 -9.69
N GLU A 80 13.20 -3.66 -10.04
CA GLU A 80 14.33 -3.30 -9.16
C GLU A 80 13.83 -2.62 -7.88
N MET A 81 12.85 -1.73 -7.99
CA MET A 81 12.22 -1.07 -6.84
C MET A 81 11.49 -2.07 -5.92
N GLU A 82 10.71 -3.00 -6.47
CA GLU A 82 10.06 -4.05 -5.69
C GLU A 82 11.06 -4.88 -4.89
N ASN A 83 12.18 -5.27 -5.50
CA ASN A 83 13.24 -6.01 -4.80
C ASN A 83 13.86 -5.20 -3.65
N ASN A 84 14.03 -3.88 -3.83
CA ASN A 84 14.54 -3.00 -2.79
C ASN A 84 13.53 -2.84 -1.64
N ILE A 85 12.23 -2.74 -1.97
CA ILE A 85 11.15 -2.66 -0.99
C ILE A 85 11.11 -3.94 -0.14
N VAL A 86 11.18 -5.12 -0.74
CA VAL A 86 11.19 -6.40 0.01
C VAL A 86 12.34 -6.43 1.02
N LYS A 87 13.56 -6.06 0.61
CA LYS A 87 14.72 -5.98 1.51
C LYS A 87 14.54 -4.97 2.64
N TRP A 88 13.87 -3.85 2.36
CA TRP A 88 13.58 -2.84 3.38
C TRP A 88 12.56 -3.36 4.40
N VAL A 89 11.49 -4.04 3.95
CA VAL A 89 10.46 -4.61 4.83
C VAL A 89 11.05 -5.65 5.77
N GLU A 90 11.94 -6.52 5.29
CA GLU A 90 12.65 -7.52 6.11
C GLU A 90 13.49 -6.90 7.23
N GLN A 91 14.00 -5.68 7.03
CA GLN A 91 14.84 -4.94 7.98
C GLN A 91 14.09 -3.84 8.72
N CYS A 92 12.79 -3.70 8.49
CA CYS A 92 12.02 -2.58 9.01
C CYS A 92 11.88 -2.70 10.53
N PRO A 93 12.30 -1.68 11.32
CA PRO A 93 12.21 -1.72 12.78
C PRO A 93 10.80 -1.40 13.29
N PHE A 94 9.88 -1.01 12.40
CA PHE A 94 8.53 -0.61 12.77
C PHE A 94 7.58 -1.81 12.72
N PRO A 95 6.60 -1.90 13.63
CA PRO A 95 5.53 -2.88 13.50
C PRO A 95 4.64 -2.54 12.29
N LYS A 96 4.04 -3.57 11.69
CA LYS A 96 3.02 -3.40 10.64
C LYS A 96 1.79 -2.74 11.26
N GLY A 97 1.31 -1.67 10.65
CA GLY A 97 0.11 -0.95 11.09
C GLY A 97 -1.16 -1.73 10.73
N ASP A 98 -2.16 -1.69 11.59
CA ASP A 98 -3.51 -2.16 11.27
C ASP A 98 -4.38 -0.96 10.85
N PRO A 99 -4.77 -0.86 9.56
CA PRO A 99 -5.54 0.27 9.04
C PRO A 99 -6.85 0.54 9.78
N LEU A 100 -7.53 -0.49 10.30
CA LEU A 100 -8.82 -0.34 10.98
C LEU A 100 -8.65 0.16 12.41
N SER A 101 -7.57 -0.25 13.07
CA SER A 101 -7.28 0.15 14.45
C SER A 101 -6.90 1.63 14.60
N LEU A 102 -6.36 2.23 13.54
CA LEU A 102 -5.76 3.58 13.59
C LEU A 102 -6.71 4.70 13.18
N ILE A 103 -7.94 4.38 12.75
CA ILE A 103 -9.01 5.34 12.43
C ILE A 103 -9.73 5.85 13.69
N ASN A 104 -9.60 5.16 14.83
CA ASN A 104 -10.37 5.42 16.06
C ASN A 104 -9.55 6.03 17.22
N THR A 105 -8.42 6.70 16.93
CA THR A 105 -7.62 7.44 17.93
C THR A 105 -7.59 8.91 17.59
#